data_AF-A0A534S9M7-F1
#
_entry.id   AF-A0A534S9M7-F1
#
_cell.length_a   1.000
_cell.length_b   1.000
_cell.length_c   1.000
_cell.angle_alpha   90.00
_cell.angle_beta   90.00
_cell.angle_gamma   90.00
#
_symmetry.space_group_name_H-M   'P 1'
#
loop_
_entity.id
_entity.type
_entity.pdbx_description
1 polymer ?
#
loop_
_entity_poly.entity_id
_entity_poly.type
_entity_poly.pdbx_seq_one_letter_code
_entity_poly.pdbx_strand_id
1 'polypeptide(L)'
;MPLLHAARRALEGALPPAWMHGYCPVCGAWPTLAEARGVERSRHFRCARCGGGWFAGWLRCPYCGNGDHLRAGGLVSDDAGARHRVETCEVCRGYVKTLTVLLPIEPAGIALADVDSLGLDLAALAHGYHRPPGPGRLAAVRVVGS
;
A
#
# COMPACT_ATOMS: atom_id res chain seq x y z
N MET A 1 -12.89 2.73 9.71
CA MET A 1 -13.84 3.84 9.41
C MET A 1 -15.12 3.26 8.79
N PRO A 2 -16.22 3.08 9.55
CA PRO A 2 -17.41 2.35 9.08
C PRO A 2 -18.01 2.88 7.77
N LEU A 3 -18.13 4.21 7.62
CA LEU A 3 -18.60 4.85 6.39
C LEU A 3 -17.73 4.51 5.17
N LEU A 4 -16.40 4.54 5.32
CA LEU A 4 -15.49 4.21 4.23
C LEU A 4 -15.48 2.71 3.90
N HIS A 5 -15.70 1.85 4.90
CA HIS A 5 -15.90 0.41 4.65
C HIS A 5 -17.21 0.14 3.90
N ALA A 6 -18.28 0.87 4.22
CA ALA A 6 -19.54 0.79 3.50
C ALA A 6 -19.40 1.31 2.06
N ALA A 7 -18.74 2.46 1.87
CA ALA A 7 -18.44 3.00 0.54
C ALA A 7 -17.60 2.04 -0.30
N ARG A 8 -16.57 1.40 0.27
CA ARG A 8 -15.81 0.34 -0.41
C ARG A 8 -16.72 -0.75 -0.94
N ARG A 9 -17.61 -1.31 -0.10
CA ARG A 9 -18.53 -2.39 -0.49
C ARG A 9 -19.46 -1.95 -1.62
N ALA A 10 -19.98 -0.72 -1.55
CA ALA A 10 -20.87 -0.19 -2.57
C ALA A 10 -20.16 0.07 -3.92
N LEU A 11 -18.87 0.42 -3.89
CA LEU A 11 -18.09 0.77 -5.08
C LEU A 11 -17.35 -0.42 -5.70
N GLU A 12 -17.30 -1.58 -5.05
CA GLU A 12 -16.43 -2.72 -5.43
C GLU A 12 -16.62 -3.17 -6.89
N GLY A 13 -17.85 -3.11 -7.42
CA GLY A 13 -18.15 -3.41 -8.84
C GLY A 13 -18.14 -2.20 -9.78
N ALA A 14 -18.02 -0.98 -9.26
CA ALA A 14 -18.00 0.27 -10.04
C ALA A 14 -16.58 0.84 -10.23
N LEU A 15 -15.58 0.25 -9.58
CA LEU A 15 -14.20 0.67 -9.74
C LEU A 15 -13.70 0.36 -11.16
N PRO A 16 -12.85 1.22 -11.75
CA PRO A 16 -12.25 0.94 -13.04
C PRO A 16 -11.51 -0.41 -13.01
N PRO A 17 -11.63 -1.23 -14.07
CA PRO A 17 -10.96 -2.54 -14.13
C PRO A 17 -9.44 -2.42 -14.10
N ALA A 18 -8.90 -1.27 -14.53
CA ALA A 18 -7.48 -0.95 -14.44
C ALA A 18 -7.28 0.33 -13.61
N TRP A 19 -6.51 0.21 -12.52
CA TRP A 19 -6.12 1.34 -11.68
C TRP A 19 -4.59 1.43 -11.59
N MET A 20 -4.02 2.39 -12.32
CA MET A 20 -2.56 2.54 -12.45
C MET A 20 -1.95 3.51 -11.44
N HIS A 21 -2.77 4.10 -10.58
CA HIS A 21 -2.31 5.01 -9.54
C HIS A 21 -1.89 4.26 -8.28
N GLY A 22 -0.92 4.82 -7.55
CA GLY A 22 -0.41 4.21 -6.33
C GLY A 22 -1.23 4.49 -5.08
N TYR A 23 -2.31 5.27 -5.16
CA TYR A 23 -3.24 5.55 -4.06
C TYR A 23 -4.54 4.78 -4.21
N CYS A 24 -5.28 4.63 -3.12
CA CYS A 24 -6.51 3.86 -3.06
C CYS A 24 -7.59 4.45 -3.99
N PRO A 25 -8.19 3.65 -4.88
CA PRO A 25 -9.24 4.11 -5.80
C PRO A 25 -10.54 4.49 -5.08
N VAL A 26 -10.74 4.04 -3.84
CA VAL A 26 -11.97 4.30 -3.06
C VAL A 26 -11.88 5.60 -2.26
N CYS A 27 -10.75 5.86 -1.61
CA CYS A 27 -10.66 6.97 -0.64
C CYS A 27 -9.42 7.86 -0.81
N GLY A 28 -8.62 7.65 -1.86
CA GLY A 28 -7.42 8.45 -2.13
C GLY A 28 -6.23 8.16 -1.21
N ALA A 29 -6.36 7.25 -0.24
CA ALA A 29 -5.31 6.99 0.75
C ALA A 29 -4.03 6.39 0.15
N TRP A 30 -2.89 6.65 0.77
CA TRP A 30 -1.68 5.88 0.47
C TRP A 30 -1.85 4.40 0.87
N PRO A 31 -1.13 3.46 0.23
CA PRO A 31 -1.16 2.07 0.62
C PRO A 31 -0.58 1.93 2.03
N THR A 32 -1.26 1.14 2.86
CA THR A 32 -0.79 0.75 4.19
C THR A 32 0.33 -0.27 4.06
N LEU A 33 0.08 -1.29 3.22
CA LEU A 33 1.02 -2.36 2.89
C LEU A 33 0.70 -2.89 1.50
N ALA A 34 1.59 -3.70 0.96
CA ALA A 34 1.34 -4.54 -0.20
C ALA A 34 1.28 -6.02 0.22
N GLU A 35 0.47 -6.79 -0.49
CA GLU A 35 0.43 -8.25 -0.44
C GLU A 35 1.14 -8.77 -1.68
N ALA A 36 2.13 -9.65 -1.51
CA ALA A 36 2.64 -10.51 -2.57
C ALA A 36 1.88 -11.85 -2.48
N ARG A 37 0.98 -12.10 -3.42
CA ARG A 37 0.07 -13.25 -3.37
C ARG A 37 0.67 -14.41 -4.12
N GLY A 38 1.08 -15.45 -3.39
CA GLY A 38 1.86 -16.57 -3.94
C GLY A 38 1.11 -17.34 -5.04
N VAL A 39 -0.17 -17.61 -4.84
CA VAL A 39 -1.01 -18.39 -5.79
C VAL A 39 -1.29 -17.60 -7.07
N GLU A 40 -1.66 -16.33 -6.93
CA GLU A 40 -2.01 -15.46 -8.05
C GLU A 40 -0.80 -14.89 -8.78
N ARG A 41 0.41 -15.03 -8.21
CA ARG A 41 1.66 -14.38 -8.64
C ARG A 41 1.47 -12.87 -8.86
N SER A 42 0.56 -12.28 -8.09
CA SER A 42 0.13 -10.89 -8.18
C SER A 42 0.64 -10.12 -6.96
N ARG A 43 0.73 -8.80 -7.11
CA ARG A 43 1.00 -7.89 -6.02
C ARG A 43 -0.17 -6.93 -5.90
N HIS A 44 -0.65 -6.72 -4.67
CA HIS A 44 -1.80 -5.87 -4.41
C HIS A 44 -1.51 -4.88 -3.30
N PHE A 45 -1.84 -3.61 -3.51
CA PHE A 45 -1.84 -2.64 -2.42
C PHE A 45 -3.09 -2.81 -1.57
N ARG A 46 -2.96 -2.53 -0.26
CA ARG A 46 -4.03 -2.61 0.73
C ARG A 46 -4.17 -1.30 1.48
N CYS A 47 -5.42 -0.91 1.73
CA CYS A 47 -5.75 0.32 2.44
C CYS A 47 -6.45 0.01 3.77
N ALA A 48 -5.78 0.26 4.90
CA ALA A 48 -6.38 0.10 6.23
C ALA A 48 -7.50 1.13 6.52
N ARG A 49 -7.60 2.22 5.75
CA ARG A 49 -8.61 3.25 5.97
C ARG A 49 -10.01 2.80 5.53
N CYS A 50 -10.14 2.29 4.31
CA CYS A 50 -11.42 1.85 3.74
C CYS A 50 -11.50 0.34 3.51
N GLY A 51 -10.43 -0.40 3.77
CA GLY A 51 -10.35 -1.85 3.57
C GLY A 51 -10.13 -2.29 2.11
N GLY A 52 -9.92 -1.34 1.20
CA GLY A 52 -9.82 -1.60 -0.25
C GLY A 52 -8.50 -2.23 -0.65
N GLY A 53 -8.52 -2.97 -1.77
CA GLY A 53 -7.31 -3.45 -2.43
C GLY A 53 -7.35 -3.20 -3.92
N TRP A 54 -6.18 -3.06 -4.52
CA TRP A 54 -6.03 -2.86 -5.96
C TRP A 54 -4.70 -3.45 -6.44
N PHE A 55 -4.65 -3.77 -7.72
CA PHE A 55 -3.44 -4.32 -8.34
C PHE A 55 -2.28 -3.34 -8.21
N ALA A 56 -1.10 -3.88 -7.94
CA ALA A 56 0.14 -3.14 -7.82
C ALA A 56 1.17 -3.73 -8.78
N GLY A 57 1.58 -2.95 -9.77
CA GLY A 57 2.70 -3.36 -10.63
C GLY A 57 3.96 -3.67 -9.81
N TRP A 58 4.69 -4.70 -10.21
CA TRP A 58 6.00 -5.01 -9.64
C TRP A 58 6.96 -3.84 -9.89
N LEU A 59 7.88 -3.60 -8.94
CA LEU A 59 8.94 -2.60 -9.04
C LEU A 59 8.47 -1.15 -9.24
N ARG A 60 7.17 -0.87 -9.07
CA ARG A 60 6.61 0.49 -9.15
C ARG A 60 6.43 1.09 -7.76
N CYS A 61 7.08 2.24 -7.53
CA CYS A 61 6.86 3.05 -6.34
C CYS A 61 5.43 3.63 -6.34
N PRO A 62 4.60 3.38 -5.32
CA PRO A 62 3.24 3.93 -5.28
C PRO A 62 3.19 5.44 -5.11
N TYR A 63 4.28 6.05 -4.64
CA TYR A 63 4.30 7.46 -4.25
C TYR A 63 4.70 8.36 -5.42
N CYS A 64 5.91 8.17 -5.97
CA CYS A 64 6.42 8.98 -7.09
C CYS A 64 6.24 8.31 -8.45
N GLY A 65 5.82 7.05 -8.50
CA GLY A 65 5.62 6.31 -9.75
C GLY A 65 6.90 5.77 -10.40
N ASN A 66 8.07 5.87 -9.75
CA ASN A 66 9.32 5.30 -10.26
C ASN A 66 9.13 3.81 -10.59
N GLY A 67 9.52 3.40 -11.80
CA GLY A 67 9.50 2.01 -12.27
C GLY A 67 10.90 1.49 -12.64
N ASP A 68 11.95 2.26 -12.37
CA ASP A 68 13.34 1.84 -12.61
C ASP A 68 13.80 0.87 -11.50
N HIS A 69 14.07 -0.36 -11.90
CA HIS A 69 14.54 -1.44 -11.02
C HIS A 69 15.90 -1.15 -10.36
N LEU A 70 16.77 -0.35 -11.00
CA LEU A 70 18.06 0.04 -10.41
C LEU A 70 17.90 1.04 -9.26
N ARG A 71 16.73 1.69 -9.19
CA ARG A 71 16.35 2.64 -8.13
C ARG A 71 15.28 2.07 -7.21
N ALA A 72 14.96 0.78 -7.35
CA ALA A 72 14.12 0.02 -6.45
C ALA A 72 15.03 -0.82 -5.54
N GLY A 73 14.77 -0.78 -4.24
CA GLY A 73 15.50 -1.54 -3.25
C GLY A 73 14.59 -2.44 -2.42
N GLY A 74 15.21 -3.25 -1.58
CA GLY A 74 14.52 -4.13 -0.65
C GLY A 74 15.29 -4.28 0.65
N LEU A 75 14.60 -4.22 1.79
CA LEU A 75 15.12 -4.63 3.09
C LEU A 75 14.35 -5.87 3.54
N VAL A 76 15.03 -6.84 4.12
CA VAL A 76 14.43 -8.05 4.70
C VAL A 76 14.83 -8.09 6.17
N SER A 77 13.92 -8.43 7.06
CA SER A 77 14.29 -8.69 8.46
C SER A 77 14.74 -10.14 8.61
N ASP A 78 15.82 -10.36 9.36
CA ASP A 78 16.35 -11.70 9.63
C ASP A 78 15.32 -12.60 10.36
N ASP A 79 14.50 -12.02 11.26
CA ASP A 79 13.56 -12.77 12.11
C ASP A 79 12.25 -13.19 11.42
N ALA A 80 11.80 -12.46 10.39
CA ALA A 80 10.53 -12.73 9.72
C ALA A 80 10.66 -13.57 8.43
N GLY A 81 11.89 -13.93 8.06
CA GLY A 81 12.23 -14.65 6.83
C GLY A 81 11.79 -13.93 5.55
N ALA A 82 11.87 -14.63 4.40
CA ALA A 82 11.49 -14.08 3.08
C ALA A 82 10.00 -13.72 2.92
N ARG A 83 9.18 -13.86 3.97
CA ARG A 83 7.74 -13.59 3.94
C ARG A 83 7.41 -12.12 4.17
N HIS A 84 8.31 -11.35 4.76
CA HIS A 84 8.08 -9.96 5.10
C HIS A 84 9.28 -9.13 4.64
N ARG A 85 9.02 -8.11 3.82
CA ARG A 85 10.08 -7.23 3.31
C ARG A 85 9.59 -5.79 3.25
N VAL A 86 10.53 -4.87 3.14
CA VAL A 86 10.28 -3.48 2.78
C VAL A 86 10.73 -3.28 1.35
N GLU A 87 9.86 -2.74 0.49
CA GLU A 87 10.22 -2.27 -0.85
C GLU A 87 10.53 -0.77 -0.76
N THR A 88 11.73 -0.37 -1.18
CA THR A 88 12.22 1.00 -1.06
C THR A 88 12.41 1.66 -2.43
N CYS A 89 12.41 2.99 -2.44
CA CYS A 89 12.58 3.80 -3.65
C CYS A 89 13.66 4.85 -3.43
N GLU A 90 14.71 4.84 -4.25
CA GLU A 90 15.80 5.82 -4.15
C GLU A 90 15.42 7.20 -4.66
N VAL A 91 14.40 7.30 -5.52
CA VAL A 91 13.97 8.59 -6.10
C VAL A 91 13.28 9.49 -5.07
N CYS A 92 12.34 8.93 -4.31
CA CYS A 92 11.58 9.70 -3.32
C CYS A 92 11.92 9.34 -1.87
N ARG A 93 12.84 8.38 -1.66
CA ARG A 93 13.17 7.81 -0.34
C ARG A 93 11.94 7.22 0.37
N GLY A 94 10.92 6.84 -0.40
CA GLY A 94 9.69 6.23 0.08
C GLY A 94 9.83 4.72 0.28
N TYR A 95 9.08 4.14 1.22
CA TYR A 95 9.01 2.68 1.38
C TYR A 95 7.58 2.13 1.55
N VAL A 96 7.36 0.87 1.17
CA VAL A 96 6.12 0.11 1.41
C VAL A 96 6.47 -1.26 1.98
N LYS A 97 5.81 -1.66 3.06
CA LYS A 97 5.91 -3.03 3.58
C LYS A 97 5.16 -3.99 2.66
N THR A 98 5.77 -5.13 2.39
CA THR A 98 5.22 -6.16 1.52
C THR A 98 5.22 -7.49 2.24
N LEU A 99 4.01 -8.03 2.43
CA LEU A 99 3.77 -9.29 3.11
C LEU A 99 3.41 -10.36 2.08
N THR A 100 4.14 -11.47 2.10
CA THR A 100 3.85 -12.64 1.28
C THR A 100 2.73 -13.42 1.94
N VAL A 101 1.60 -13.53 1.25
CA VAL A 101 0.38 -14.16 1.76
C VAL A 101 -0.13 -15.23 0.80
N LEU A 102 -0.78 -16.26 1.35
CA LEU A 102 -1.47 -17.29 0.57
C LEU A 102 -2.86 -16.82 0.13
N LEU A 103 -3.56 -16.14 1.03
CA LEU A 103 -4.88 -15.57 0.83
C LEU A 103 -4.86 -14.07 1.18
N PRO A 104 -5.73 -13.24 0.58
CA PRO A 104 -5.83 -11.83 0.90
C PRO A 104 -6.10 -11.60 2.40
N ILE A 105 -5.48 -10.57 2.98
CA ILE A 105 -5.80 -10.16 4.35
C ILE A 105 -7.18 -9.53 4.34
N GLU A 106 -8.06 -10.01 5.22
CA GLU A 106 -9.39 -9.46 5.39
C GLU A 106 -9.36 -7.95 5.66
N PRO A 107 -10.29 -7.16 5.10
CA PRO A 107 -10.29 -5.70 5.24
C PRO A 107 -10.10 -5.19 6.69
N ALA A 108 -10.68 -5.88 7.67
CA ALA A 108 -10.57 -5.54 9.09
C ALA A 108 -9.17 -5.84 9.69
N GLY A 109 -8.43 -6.78 9.12
CA GLY A 109 -7.12 -7.23 9.61
C GLY A 109 -5.94 -6.42 9.07
N ILE A 110 -6.12 -5.59 8.03
CA ILE A 110 -5.01 -4.86 7.38
C ILE A 110 -4.26 -3.96 8.37
N ALA A 111 -5.00 -3.26 9.24
CA ALA A 111 -4.39 -2.37 10.24
C ALA A 111 -3.58 -3.17 11.27
N LEU A 112 -4.08 -4.32 11.69
CA LEU A 112 -3.38 -5.20 12.62
C LEU A 112 -2.11 -5.76 11.99
N ALA A 113 -2.18 -6.25 10.74
CA ALA A 113 -1.00 -6.73 10.01
C ALA A 113 0.07 -5.64 9.80
N ASP A 114 -0.33 -4.37 9.63
CA ASP A 114 0.61 -3.23 9.61
C ASP A 114 1.31 -3.10 10.97
N VAL A 115 0.58 -3.14 12.08
CA VAL A 115 1.18 -3.04 13.43
C VAL A 115 2.06 -4.25 13.76
N ASP A 116 1.62 -5.46 13.43
CA ASP A 116 2.37 -6.70 13.69
C ASP A 116 3.71 -6.74 12.95
N SER A 117 3.84 -5.98 11.85
CA SER A 117 5.05 -5.84 11.06
C SER A 117 5.83 -4.55 11.34
N LEU A 118 5.64 -3.92 12.52
CA LEU A 118 6.28 -2.66 12.90
C LEU A 118 7.82 -2.69 12.80
N GLY A 119 8.45 -3.84 13.06
CA GLY A 119 9.91 -3.99 12.96
C GLY A 119 10.46 -3.62 11.57
N LEU A 120 9.67 -3.82 10.52
CA LEU A 120 10.03 -3.42 9.16
C LEU A 120 10.04 -1.89 8.99
N ASP A 121 9.11 -1.17 9.63
CA ASP A 121 9.09 0.29 9.59
C ASP A 121 10.34 0.85 10.27
N LEU A 122 10.72 0.28 11.42
CA LEU A 122 11.94 0.67 12.15
C LEU A 122 13.21 0.43 11.30
N ALA A 123 13.29 -0.72 10.63
CA ALA A 123 14.40 -1.02 9.73
C ALA A 123 14.48 -0.01 8.57
N ALA A 124 13.35 0.34 7.96
CA ALA A 124 13.29 1.32 6.88
C ALA A 124 13.69 2.74 7.34
N LEU A 125 13.18 3.16 8.50
CA LEU A 125 13.48 4.47 9.10
C LEU A 125 14.97 4.58 9.45
N ALA A 126 15.58 3.52 10.00
CA ALA A 126 17.01 3.50 10.31
C ALA A 126 17.90 3.68 9.07
N HIS A 127 17.41 3.28 7.89
CA HIS A 127 18.09 3.48 6.60
C HIS A 127 17.69 4.79 5.91
N GLY A 128 16.97 5.68 6.59
CA GLY A 128 16.58 7.00 6.08
C GLY A 128 15.49 6.97 5.01
N TYR A 129 14.63 5.94 5.03
CA TYR A 129 13.41 5.91 4.22
C TYR A 129 12.20 6.38 5.04
N HIS A 130 11.15 6.84 4.37
CA HIS A 130 9.93 7.33 5.02
C HIS A 130 8.66 6.90 4.29
N ARG A 131 7.51 6.94 4.97
CA ARG A 131 6.20 6.98 4.29
C ARG A 131 5.87 8.44 3.98
N PRO A 132 5.25 8.78 2.83
CA PRO A 132 4.89 10.16 2.55
C PRO A 132 4.01 10.76 3.64
N PRO A 133 4.17 12.05 3.95
CA PRO A 133 3.32 12.72 4.91
C PRO A 133 1.87 12.78 4.42
N GLY A 134 0.96 12.79 5.38
CA GLY A 134 -0.47 12.89 5.11
C GLY A 134 -1.12 11.58 4.69
N PRO A 135 -2.46 11.58 4.57
CA PRO A 135 -3.21 10.34 4.49
C PRO A 135 -3.27 9.68 3.12
N GLY A 136 -2.82 10.37 2.07
CA GLY A 136 -3.00 9.95 0.68
C GLY A 136 -2.93 11.10 -0.31
N ARG A 137 -3.24 10.81 -1.56
CA ARG A 137 -3.54 11.85 -2.55
C ARG A 137 -4.98 12.33 -2.33
N LEU A 138 -5.12 13.34 -1.48
CA LEU A 138 -6.39 14.06 -1.35
C LEU A 138 -6.54 15.00 -2.55
N ALA A 139 -7.62 14.83 -3.30
CA ALA A 139 -8.03 15.86 -4.25
C ALA A 139 -8.45 17.11 -3.46
N ALA A 140 -8.05 18.30 -3.90
CA ALA A 140 -8.55 19.54 -3.33
C ALA A 140 -10.06 19.65 -3.65
N VAL A 141 -10.91 19.27 -2.70
CA VAL A 141 -12.35 19.45 -2.83
C VAL A 141 -12.66 20.90 -2.47
N ARG A 142 -13.16 21.67 -3.45
CA ARG A 142 -13.80 22.96 -3.18
C ARG A 142 -15.29 22.72 -3.05
N VAL A 143 -15.84 22.98 -1.86
CA VAL A 143 -17.29 23.08 -1.69
C VAL A 143 -17.71 24.40 -2.32
N VAL A 144 -18.43 24.33 -3.44
CA VAL A 144 -19.02 25.51 -4.07
C VAL A 144 -20.43 25.65 -3.49
N GLY A 145 -20.62 26.64 -2.62
CA GLY A 145 -21.95 26.96 -2.11
C GLY A 145 -22.76 27.68 -3.19
N SER A 146 -24.00 27.23 -3.39
CA SER A 146 -25.04 27.92 -4.15
C SER A 146 -25.63 29.08 -3.36
#